data_AF-A0A9E5FII2-F1
#
_entry.id   AF-A0A9E5FII2-F1
#
_cell.length_a   1.000
_cell.length_b   1.000
_cell.length_c   1.000
_cell.angle_alpha   90.00
_cell.angle_beta   90.00
_cell.angle_gamma   90.00
#
_symmetry.space_group_name_H-M   'P 1'
#
loop_
_entity.id
_entity.type
_entity.pdbx_description
1 polymer ?
#
loop_
_entity_poly.entity_id
_entity_poly.type
_entity_poly.pdbx_seq_one_letter_code
_entity_poly.pdbx_strand_id
1 'polypeptide(L)' 'ATGTTIFLSSHSLDVVQELADRIGIITGGKLIGCGTIEELRSQASHAGHLEDVFLRLTEDGEGDHTGEGA' A
#
# COMPACT_ATOMS: atom_id res chain seq x y z
N ALA A 1 -8.60 -15.34 -25.11
CA ALA A 1 -8.78 -14.02 -24.46
C ALA A 1 -7.41 -13.40 -24.26
N THR A 2 -7.16 -12.19 -24.76
CA THR A 2 -5.92 -11.45 -24.51
C THR A 2 -6.17 -10.53 -23.32
N GLY A 3 -5.97 -11.04 -22.11
CA GLY A 3 -5.93 -10.19 -20.92
C GLY A 3 -4.61 -9.42 -20.90
N THR A 4 -4.67 -8.10 -20.81
CA THR A 4 -3.50 -7.24 -20.66
C THR A 4 -3.36 -6.86 -19.19
N THR A 5 -2.24 -7.20 -18.58
CA THR A 5 -1.90 -6.74 -17.22
C THR A 5 -1.29 -5.35 -17.30
N ILE A 6 -1.78 -4.42 -16.48
CA ILE A 6 -1.29 -3.04 -16.41
C ILE A 6 -0.71 -2.83 -15.01
N PHE A 7 0.50 -2.26 -14.96
CA PHE A 7 1.07 -1.75 -13.73
C PHE A 7 0.92 -0.23 -13.73
N LEU A 8 0.15 0.28 -12.79
CA LEU A 8 -0.10 1.71 -12.60
C LEU A 8 0.60 2.19 -11.32
N SER A 9 1.33 3.29 -11.42
CA SER A 9 1.85 4.02 -10.27
C SER A 9 1.29 5.44 -10.30
N SER A 10 0.68 5.84 -9.19
CA SER A 10 0.17 7.19 -8.98
C SER A 10 0.39 7.57 -7.53
N HIS A 11 0.49 8.87 -7.26
CA HIS A 11 0.49 9.43 -5.92
C HIS A 11 -0.93 9.77 -5.44
N SER A 12 -1.92 9.77 -6.34
CA SER A 12 -3.33 10.02 -6.02
C SER A 12 -4.02 8.71 -5.66
N LEU A 13 -4.38 8.55 -4.38
CA LEU A 13 -5.00 7.34 -3.88
C LEU A 13 -6.40 7.11 -4.47
N ASP A 14 -7.16 8.17 -4.78
CA ASP A 14 -8.47 8.06 -5.44
C ASP A 14 -8.38 7.36 -6.80
N VAL A 15 -7.41 7.76 -7.62
CA VAL A 15 -7.21 7.20 -8.96
C VAL A 15 -6.80 5.73 -8.88
N VAL A 16 -5.94 5.39 -7.92
CA VAL A 16 -5.50 4.01 -7.69
C VAL A 16 -6.68 3.15 -7.22
N GLN A 17 -7.52 3.67 -6.32
CA GLN A 17 -8.69 2.96 -5.82
C GLN A 17 -9.75 2.73 -6.92
N GLU A 18 -9.90 3.66 -7.86
CA GLU A 18 -10.86 3.55 -8.96
C GLU A 18 -10.40 2.57 -10.05
N LEU A 19 -9.11 2.58 -10.38
CA LEU A 19 -8.59 1.85 -11.55
C LEU A 19 -7.93 0.51 -11.23
N ALA A 20 -7.42 0.32 -10.01
CA ALA A 20 -6.60 -0.85 -9.68
C ALA A 20 -7.40 -1.94 -8.97
N ASP A 21 -7.23 -3.18 -9.43
CA ASP A 21 -7.77 -4.36 -8.74
C ASP A 21 -6.98 -4.66 -7.45
N ARG A 22 -5.70 -4.31 -7.43
CA ARG A 22 -4.76 -4.53 -6.32
C ARG A 22 -3.85 -3.33 -6.16
N ILE A 23 -3.54 -3.01 -4.91
CA ILE A 23 -2.84 -1.82 -4.51
C ILE A 23 -1.62 -2.23 -3.69
N GLY A 24 -0.45 -1.73 -4.09
CA GLY A 24 0.80 -1.89 -3.35
C GLY A 24 1.23 -0.56 -2.75
N ILE A 25 1.58 -0.56 -1.46
CA ILE A 25 2.06 0.61 -0.73
C ILE A 25 3.57 0.47 -0.53
N ILE A 26 4.33 1.44 -1.01
CA ILE A 26 5.80 1.47 -0.95
C ILE A 26 6.24 2.68 -0.15
N THR A 27 7.17 2.49 0.79
CA THR A 27 7.75 3.56 1.60
C THR A 27 9.22 3.22 1.88
N GLY A 28 10.11 4.23 1.78
CA GLY A 28 11.55 4.02 1.99
C GLY A 28 12.18 2.96 1.07
N GLY A 29 11.61 2.73 -0.11
CA GLY A 29 12.05 1.68 -1.04
C GLY A 29 11.63 0.26 -0.64
N LYS A 30 10.82 0.09 0.40
CA LYS A 30 10.25 -1.20 0.85
C LYS A 30 8.75 -1.26 0.56
N LEU A 31 8.26 -2.40 0.10
CA LEU A 31 6.83 -2.67 -0.03
C LEU A 31 6.29 -3.04 1.35
N ILE A 32 5.46 -2.17 1.93
CA ILE A 32 4.94 -2.33 3.30
C ILE A 32 3.55 -2.96 3.34
N GLY A 33 2.84 -2.98 2.20
CA GLY A 33 1.54 -3.64 2.05
C GLY A 33 1.20 -3.88 0.59
N CYS A 34 0.49 -4.97 0.29
CA CYS A 34 0.00 -5.25 -1.06
C CYS A 34 -1.21 -6.18 -1.02
N GLY A 35 -2.28 -5.79 -1.70
CA GLY A 35 -3.53 -6.56 -1.72
C GLY A 35 -4.68 -5.76 -2.32
N THR A 36 -5.87 -6.31 -2.20
CA THR A 36 -7.12 -5.57 -2.40
C THR A 36 -7.31 -4.51 -1.30
N ILE A 37 -8.24 -3.58 -1.51
CA ILE A 37 -8.58 -2.58 -0.49
C ILE A 37 -9.01 -3.22 0.83
N GLU A 38 -9.73 -4.35 0.79
CA GLU A 38 -10.17 -5.06 1.99
C GLU A 38 -9.01 -5.68 2.77
N GLU A 39 -8.04 -6.27 2.06
CA GLU A 39 -6.82 -6.80 2.67
C GLU A 39 -5.99 -5.68 3.32
N LEU A 40 -5.82 -4.54 2.62
CA LEU A 40 -5.09 -3.39 3.17
C LEU A 40 -5.80 -2.80 4.41
N ARG A 41 -7.14 -2.71 4.38
CA ARG A 41 -7.95 -2.30 5.54
C ARG A 41 -7.77 -3.24 6.73
N SER A 42 -7.74 -4.54 6.46
CA SER A 42 -7.49 -5.56 7.50
C SER A 42 -6.07 -5.39 8.08
N GLN A 43 -5.06 -5.17 7.23
CA GLN A 43 -3.68 -4.92 7.67
C GLN A 43 -3.57 -3.65 8.54
N ALA A 44 -4.25 -2.56 8.16
CA ALA A 44 -4.26 -1.31 8.94
C ALA A 44 -5.18 -1.34 10.18
N SER A 45 -5.91 -2.45 10.40
CA SER A 45 -7.00 -2.54 11.38
C SER A 45 -7.93 -1.32 11.33
N HIS A 46 -8.26 -0.89 10.11
CA HIS A 46 -9.03 0.33 9.84
C HIS A 46 -9.96 0.14 8.64
N ALA A 47 -11.24 0.46 8.81
CA ALA A 47 -12.25 0.33 7.76
C ALA A 47 -12.46 1.62 6.94
N GLY A 48 -11.61 2.63 7.13
CA GLY A 48 -11.70 3.95 6.50
C GLY A 48 -11.34 3.98 5.02
N HIS A 49 -11.05 5.19 4.54
CA HIS A 49 -10.63 5.40 3.15
C HIS A 49 -9.21 4.85 2.94
N LEU A 50 -8.82 4.64 1.67
CA LEU A 50 -7.47 4.18 1.34
C LEU A 50 -6.39 5.13 1.88
N GLU A 51 -6.69 6.43 1.98
CA GLU A 51 -5.81 7.44 2.58
C GLU A 51 -5.56 7.18 4.06
N ASP A 52 -6.60 6.91 4.86
CA ASP A 52 -6.44 6.57 6.28
C ASP A 52 -5.63 5.28 6.48
N VAL A 53 -5.91 4.29 5.63
CA VAL A 53 -5.20 3.00 5.61
C VAL A 53 -3.73 3.20 5.25
N PHE A 54 -3.44 4.02 4.24
CA PHE A 54 -2.09 4.37 3.84
C PHE A 54 -1.33 5.05 4.97
N LEU A 55 -1.92 6.08 5.59
CA LEU A 55 -1.31 6.80 6.71
C LEU A 55 -0.91 5.82 7.82
N ARG A 56 -1.84 4.97 8.27
CA ARG A 56 -1.54 3.99 9.32
C ARG A 56 -0.44 3.01 8.95
N LEU A 57 -0.46 2.47 7.73
CA LEU A 57 0.54 1.50 7.31
C LEU A 57 1.93 2.15 7.18
N THR A 58 1.98 3.42 6.77
CA THR A 58 3.24 4.17 6.69
C THR A 58 3.77 4.61 8.06
N GLU A 59 2.89 4.93 9.01
CA GLU A 59 3.26 5.23 10.40
C GLU A 59 3.87 4.01 11.11
N ASP A 60 3.36 2.80 10.87
CA ASP A 60 3.90 1.55 11.43
C ASP A 60 5.21 1.12 10.73
N GLY A 61 5.42 1.56 9.48
CA GLY A 61 6.57 1.19 8.64
C GLY A 61 7.88 1.92 8.96
N GLU A 62 7.85 3.02 9.71
CA GLU A 62 9.05 3.74 10.18
C GLU A 62 9.76 3.09 11.39
N GLY A 63 9.44 1.83 11.71
CA GLY A 63 9.98 1.09 12.85
C GLY A 63 11.23 0.22 12.61
N ASP A 64 11.87 0.24 11.43
CA ASP A 64 13.02 -0.65 11.15
C ASP A 64 14.24 0.07 10.56
N HIS A 65 14.99 0.74 11.44
CA HIS A 65 16.44 0.93 11.34
C HIS A 65 17.10 0.83 12.73
N THR A 66 17.17 -0.38 13.30
CA THR A 66 18.27 -0.73 14.21
C THR A 66 18.86 -2.05 13.73
N GLY A 67 19.85 -1.92 12.86
CA GLY A 67 20.60 -3.02 12.28
C GLY A 67 21.91 -2.52 11.70
N GLU A 68 22.65 -1.69 12.44
CA GLU A 68 24.07 -1.45 12.16
C GLU A 68 24.84 -2.63 12.74
N GLY A 69 25.17 -3.57 11.86
CA GLY A 69 26.14 -4.63 12.13
C GLY A 69 27.55 -4.16 11.80
N ALA A 70 28.48 -4.53 12.69
CA ALA A 70 29.94 -4.42 12.65
C ALA A 70 30.56 -3.07 13.10
#